data_AF-A0A352B3Z6-F1
#
_entry.id   AF-A0A352B3Z6-F1
#
_cell.length_a   1.000
_cell.length_b   1.000
_cell.length_c   1.000
_cell.angle_alpha   90.00
_cell.angle_beta   90.00
_cell.angle_gamma   90.00
#
_symmetry.space_group_name_H-M   'P 1'
#
loop_
_entity.id
_entity.type
_entity.pdbx_description
1 polymer ?
#
loop_
_entity_poly.entity_id
_entity_poly.type
_entity_poly.pdbx_seq_one_letter_code
_entity_poly.pdbx_strand_id
1 'polypeptide(L)' 'GSGDPAFRTAGAETLEAVRQIKQSLPGVLTVLGVSNSSFGLTPAARQVVNSVFLHEAVAAGL' A
#
# COMPACT_ATOMS: atom_id res chain seq x y z
N GLY A 1 1.93 12.12 9.61
CA GLY A 1 2.81 11.00 9.21
C GLY A 1 1.99 9.72 9.14
N SER A 2 2.54 8.57 8.74
CA SER A 2 1.72 7.35 8.58
C SER A 2 1.14 6.76 9.89
N GLY A 3 1.50 7.34 11.04
CA GLY A 3 0.86 7.09 12.34
C GLY A 3 -0.26 8.08 12.72
N ASP A 4 -0.67 8.97 11.82
CA ASP A 4 -1.81 9.87 12.06
C ASP A 4 -3.13 9.07 12.08
N PRO A 5 -3.98 9.24 13.11
CA PRO A 5 -5.27 8.57 13.18
C PRO A 5 -6.14 8.74 11.93
N ALA A 6 -6.06 9.89 11.25
CA ALA A 6 -6.82 10.16 10.05
C ALA A 6 -6.44 9.25 8.86
N PHE A 7 -5.22 8.69 8.86
CA PHE A 7 -4.72 7.82 7.78
C PHE A 7 -4.66 6.34 8.17
N ARG A 8 -5.27 5.96 9.30
CA ARG A 8 -5.18 4.60 9.83
C ARG A 8 -5.68 3.52 8.86
N THR A 9 -6.65 3.85 8.00
CA THR A 9 -7.25 2.93 7.02
C THR A 9 -6.68 3.08 5.61
N ALA A 10 -5.89 4.12 5.34
CA ALA A 10 -5.47 4.49 3.98
C ALA A 10 -4.71 3.37 3.25
N GLY A 11 -3.93 2.57 3.99
CA GLY A 11 -3.25 1.40 3.43
C GLY A 11 -4.23 0.34 2.91
N ALA A 12 -5.23 -0.03 3.71
CA ALA A 12 -6.24 -1.01 3.33
C ALA A 12 -7.12 -0.51 2.18
N GLU A 13 -7.51 0.77 2.22
CA GLU A 13 -8.29 1.42 1.15
C GLU A 13 -7.53 1.44 -0.18
N THR A 14 -6.21 1.67 -0.14
CA THR A 14 -5.35 1.61 -1.34
C THR A 14 -5.32 0.20 -1.95
N LEU A 15 -5.20 -0.84 -1.12
CA LEU A 15 -5.19 -2.23 -1.61
C LEU A 15 -6.52 -2.61 -2.25
N GLU A 16 -7.64 -2.19 -1.65
CA GLU A 16 -8.96 -2.42 -2.21
C GLU A 16 -9.16 -1.65 -3.52
N ALA A 17 -8.64 -0.43 -3.63
CA ALA A 17 -8.66 0.31 -4.88
C ALA A 17 -7.87 -0.39 -5.99
N VAL A 18 -6.68 -0.94 -5.69
CA VAL A 18 -5.90 -1.74 -6.65
C VAL A 18 -6.73 -2.93 -7.15
N ARG A 19 -7.35 -3.68 -6.23
CA ARG A 19 -8.20 -4.83 -6.56
C ARG A 19 -9.35 -4.43 -7.49
N GLN A 20 -10.06 -3.35 -7.16
CA GLN A 20 -11.18 -2.85 -7.96
C GLN A 20 -10.75 -2.35 -9.33
N ILE A 21 -9.60 -1.66 -9.43
CA ILE A 21 -9.03 -1.22 -10.72
C ILE A 21 -8.74 -2.43 -11.60
N LYS A 22 -8.07 -3.46 -11.08
CA LYS A 22 -7.77 -4.67 -11.87
C LYS A 22 -9.01 -5.41 -12.34
N GLN A 23 -10.09 -5.41 -11.53
CA GLN A 23 -11.36 -6.02 -11.91
C GLN A 23 -12.13 -5.21 -12.93
N SER A 24 -12.13 -3.89 -12.80
CA SER A 24 -12.96 -3.00 -13.63
C SER A 24 -12.28 -2.61 -14.94
N LEU A 25 -10.95 -2.63 -14.98
CA LEU A 25 -10.13 -2.23 -16.13
C LEU A 25 -9.09 -3.32 -16.45
N PRO A 26 -9.48 -4.44 -17.08
CA PRO A 26 -8.56 -5.53 -17.40
C PRO A 26 -7.39 -5.06 -18.29
N GLY A 27 -6.17 -5.48 -17.94
CA GLY A 27 -4.96 -5.20 -18.72
C GLY A 27 -4.23 -3.91 -18.36
N VAL A 28 -4.77 -3.05 -17.49
CA VAL A 28 -4.04 -1.85 -17.03
C VAL A 28 -2.97 -2.20 -16.00
N LEU A 29 -1.90 -1.39 -16.00
CA LEU A 29 -0.84 -1.48 -14.99
C LEU A 29 -1.12 -0.52 -13.83
N THR A 30 -0.59 -0.87 -12.67
CA THR A 30 -0.68 -0.08 -11.43
C THR A 30 0.72 0.14 -10.88
N VAL A 31 0.97 1.30 -10.30
CA VAL A 31 2.26 1.65 -9.68
C VAL A 31 1.97 2.25 -8.31
N LEU A 32 2.73 1.83 -7.30
CA LEU A 32 2.54 2.26 -5.92
C LEU A 32 3.85 2.69 -5.27
N GLY A 33 3.85 3.87 -4.65
CA GLY A 33 4.98 4.38 -3.86
C GLY A 33 5.02 3.74 -2.47
N VAL A 34 5.54 2.51 -2.37
CA VAL A 34 5.53 1.72 -1.13
C VAL A 34 6.16 2.44 0.07
N SER A 35 7.26 3.17 -0.13
CA SER A 35 8.02 3.80 0.96
C SER A 35 7.25 4.90 1.71
N ASN A 36 6.15 5.41 1.14
CA ASN A 36 5.30 6.43 1.75
C ASN A 36 4.49 5.87 2.94
N SER A 37 4.14 4.57 2.91
CA SER A 37 3.35 3.92 3.97
C SER A 37 4.08 3.89 5.32
N SER A 38 5.40 4.05 5.30
CA SER A 38 6.26 4.01 6.50
C SER A 38 6.86 5.37 6.89
N PHE A 39 6.35 6.48 6.34
CA PHE A 39 6.87 7.81 6.62
C PHE A 39 6.77 8.19 8.12
N GLY A 40 7.92 8.47 8.73
CA GLY A 40 8.04 8.83 10.15
C GLY A 40 8.38 7.65 11.08
N LEU A 41 8.51 6.43 10.55
CA LEU A 41 8.97 5.28 11.33
C LEU A 41 10.50 5.16 11.33
N THR A 42 11.04 4.40 12.29
CA THR A 42 12.47 4.08 12.36
C THR A 42 12.92 3.22 11.17
N PRO A 43 14.19 3.26 10.74
CA PRO A 43 14.64 2.49 9.57
C PRO A 43 14.28 1.00 9.59
N ALA A 44 14.44 0.34 10.75
CA ALA A 44 14.07 -1.07 10.93
C ALA A 44 12.56 -1.30 10.76
N ALA A 45 11.72 -0.44 11.37
CA ALA A 45 10.27 -0.53 11.23
C ALA A 45 9.81 -0.25 9.79
N ARG A 46 10.46 0.70 9.10
CA ARG A 46 10.17 1.01 7.69
C ARG A 46 10.40 -0.19 6.79
N GLN A 47 11.49 -0.92 7.00
CA GLN A 47 11.80 -2.11 6.21
C GLN A 47 10.70 -3.16 6.35
N VAL A 48 10.22 -3.41 7.56
CA VAL A 48 9.14 -4.38 7.84
C VAL A 48 7.81 -3.91 7.25
N VAL A 49 7.40 -2.66 7.48
CA VAL A 49 6.13 -2.14 6.96
C VAL A 49 6.12 -2.13 5.43
N ASN A 50 7.22 -1.70 4.80
CA ASN A 50 7.31 -1.68 3.34
C ASN A 50 7.23 -3.09 2.74
N SER A 51 7.88 -4.09 3.35
CA SER A 51 7.88 -5.45 2.81
C SER A 51 6.51 -6.12 2.93
N VAL A 52 5.85 -5.97 4.09
CA VAL A 52 4.49 -6.48 4.30
C VAL A 52 3.51 -5.78 3.37
N PHE A 53 3.56 -4.44 3.29
CA PHE A 53 2.64 -3.69 2.42
C PHE A 53 2.84 -4.01 0.94
N LEU A 54 4.09 -4.18 0.49
CA LEU A 54 4.38 -4.62 -0.88
C LEU A 54 3.81 -6.02 -1.14
N HIS A 55 3.96 -6.95 -0.19
CA HIS A 55 3.39 -8.29 -0.31
C HIS A 55 1.87 -8.26 -0.51
N GLU A 56 1.17 -7.50 0.34
CA GLU A 56 -0.28 -7.33 0.23
C GLU A 56 -0.69 -6.64 -1.08
N ALA A 57 0.07 -5.65 -1.53
CA ALA A 57 -0.21 -4.95 -2.78
C ALA A 57 -0.07 -5.88 -3.99
N VAL A 58 0.98 -6.70 -4.05
CA VAL A 58 1.15 -7.72 -5.09
C VAL A 58 0.00 -8.74 -5.05
N ALA A 59 -0.42 -9.17 -3.86
CA ALA A 59 -1.57 -10.07 -3.70
C ALA A 59 -2.89 -9.44 -4.18
N ALA A 60 -3.06 -8.13 -4.00
CA ALA A 60 -4.20 -7.37 -4.53
C ALA A 60 -4.13 -7.17 -6.07
N GLY A 61 -3.01 -7.53 -6.69
CA GLY A 61 -2.79 -7.49 -8.12
C GLY A 61 -1.94 -6.31 -8.60
N LEU A 62 -1.21 -5.62 -7.71
CA LEU A 62 -0.30 -4.53 -8.09
C LEU A 62 0.59 -4.92 -9.28
#